data_AF-A0A820SWW5-F1
#
_entry.id   AF-A0A820SWW5-F1
#
_cell.length_a   1.000
_cell.length_b   1.000
_cell.length_c   1.000
_cell.angle_alpha   90.00
_cell.angle_beta   90.00
_cell.angle_gamma   90.00
#
_symmetry.space_group_name_H-M   'P 1'
#
loop_
_entity.id
_entity.type
_entity.pdbx_description
1 polymer ?
#
loop_
_entity_poly.entity_id
_entity_poly.type
_entity_poly.pdbx_seq_one_letter_code
_entity_poly.pdbx_strand_id
1 'polypeptide(L)'
;MIIRHIYYSLFILIQIYTLIKQISSCPIPFNIQSKCRCAITETGRVYIYCARKQLTVVPHFDNSNIIFDELVLSGNRISIVHKNAFSGLKLRKLEFQSNPLNLIEINAFIDLSNYLEELILSTTILSSSSELTTNTFLQILSELPNLKRLFLRSFD
;
A
#
# COMPACT_ATOMS: atom_id res chain seq x y z
N MET A 1 -1.38 49.21 14.68
CA MET A 1 -1.88 48.06 15.46
C MET A 1 -2.57 47.00 14.59
N ILE A 2 -3.44 47.40 13.65
CA ILE A 2 -4.21 46.50 12.77
C ILE A 2 -3.33 45.58 11.89
N ILE A 3 -2.27 46.12 11.28
CA ILE A 3 -1.37 45.34 10.37
C ILE A 3 -0.73 44.15 11.08
N ARG A 4 -0.28 44.34 12.33
CA ARG A 4 0.36 43.28 13.12
C ARG A 4 -0.62 42.16 13.51
N HIS A 5 -1.88 42.50 13.75
CA HIS A 5 -2.95 41.51 13.94
C HIS A 5 -3.22 40.70 12.68
N ILE A 6 -3.24 41.35 11.50
CA ILE A 6 -3.46 40.68 10.21
C ILE A 6 -2.33 39.68 9.93
N TYR A 7 -1.06 40.07 10.12
CA TYR A 7 0.08 39.16 9.97
C TYR A 7 0.01 37.95 10.91
N TYR A 8 -0.38 38.18 12.16
CA TYR A 8 -0.49 37.11 13.16
C TYR A 8 -1.61 36.12 12.80
N SER A 9 -2.78 36.63 12.39
CA SER A 9 -3.89 35.79 11.93
C SER A 9 -3.54 35.00 10.67
N LEU A 10 -2.84 35.62 9.70
CA LEU A 10 -2.39 34.94 8.49
C LEU A 10 -1.38 33.82 8.80
N PHE A 11 -0.45 34.08 9.73
CA PHE A 11 0.53 33.09 10.18
C PHE A 11 -0.14 31.89 10.85
N ILE A 12 -1.13 32.12 11.73
CA ILE A 12 -1.92 31.04 12.35
C ILE A 12 -2.66 30.22 11.29
N LEU A 13 -3.29 30.87 10.31
CA LEU A 13 -3.99 30.17 9.23
C LEU A 13 -3.06 29.31 8.37
N ILE A 14 -1.84 29.80 8.08
CA ILE A 14 -0.81 29.02 7.37
C ILE A 14 -0.38 27.81 8.20
N GLN A 15 -0.12 27.99 9.50
CA GLN A 15 0.25 26.90 10.42
C GLN A 15 -0.86 25.85 10.52
N ILE A 16 -2.12 26.27 10.61
CA ILE A 16 -3.29 25.37 10.60
C ILE A 16 -3.38 24.63 9.26
N TYR A 17 -3.20 25.34 8.13
CA TYR A 17 -3.22 24.72 6.81
C TYR A 17 -2.11 23.68 6.62
N THR A 18 -0.89 23.98 7.07
CA THR A 18 0.24 23.04 7.03
C THR A 18 -0.01 21.84 7.94
N LEU A 19 -0.61 22.06 9.12
CA LEU A 19 -0.97 20.99 10.04
C LEU A 19 -2.07 20.07 9.44
N ILE A 20 -3.10 20.65 8.82
CA ILE A 20 -4.17 19.91 8.14
C ILE A 20 -3.61 19.09 6.96
N LYS A 21 -2.68 19.66 6.18
CA LYS A 21 -1.97 18.95 5.11
C LYS A 21 -1.18 17.74 5.63
N GLN A 22 -0.59 17.86 6.82
CA GLN A 22 0.19 16.80 7.46
C GLN A 22 -0.69 15.67 8.03
N ILE A 23 -1.90 15.99 8.50
CA ILE A 23 -2.87 15.02 9.01
C ILE A 23 -3.53 14.20 7.87
N SER A 24 -3.56 14.74 6.65
CA SER A 24 -4.32 14.19 5.52
C SER A 24 -3.46 13.71 4.34
N SER A 25 -2.13 13.66 4.49
CA SER A 25 -1.26 13.29 3.37
C SER A 25 -1.34 11.80 3.09
N CYS A 26 -1.77 11.47 1.88
CA CYS A 26 -1.62 10.14 1.31
C CYS A 26 -0.12 9.79 1.27
N PRO A 27 0.33 8.64 1.82
CA PRO A 27 1.76 8.30 1.92
C PRO A 27 2.30 7.78 0.58
N ILE A 28 2.06 8.54 -0.48
CA ILE A 28 2.40 8.21 -1.85
C ILE A 28 3.13 9.40 -2.45
N PRO A 29 4.28 9.19 -3.10
CA PRO A 29 5.08 10.27 -3.66
C PRO A 29 4.33 11.01 -4.76
N PHE A 30 4.63 12.30 -4.92
CA PHE A 30 3.89 13.22 -5.80
C PHE A 30 3.77 12.74 -7.25
N ASN A 31 4.78 12.03 -7.76
CA ASN A 31 4.80 11.45 -9.10
C ASN A 31 3.79 10.30 -9.31
N ILE A 32 3.33 9.65 -8.23
CA ILE A 32 2.36 8.55 -8.27
C ILE A 32 0.95 9.04 -7.88
N GLN A 33 0.80 10.24 -7.30
CA GLN A 33 -0.51 10.81 -6.89
C GLN A 33 -1.49 11.02 -8.05
N SER A 34 -1.02 11.12 -9.30
CA SER A 34 -1.89 11.15 -10.49
C SER A 34 -2.53 9.79 -10.80
N LYS A 35 -1.92 8.71 -10.31
CA LYS A 35 -2.37 7.32 -10.52
C LYS A 35 -3.13 6.78 -9.31
N CYS A 36 -2.63 7.05 -8.12
CA CYS A 36 -3.18 6.53 -6.87
C CYS A 36 -3.89 7.61 -6.07
N ARG A 37 -4.90 7.21 -5.30
CA ARG A 37 -5.60 8.11 -4.38
C ARG A 37 -5.74 7.49 -3.00
N CYS A 38 -5.74 8.33 -1.98
CA CYS A 38 -6.23 7.94 -0.66
C CYS A 38 -7.65 8.44 -0.47
N ALA A 39 -8.45 7.70 0.26
CA ALA A 39 -9.79 8.13 0.64
C ALA A 39 -10.24 7.45 1.94
N ILE A 40 -11.33 7.97 2.48
CA ILE A 40 -11.97 7.48 3.70
C ILE A 40 -13.40 7.07 3.32
N THR A 41 -13.84 5.89 3.74
CA THR A 41 -15.22 5.43 3.53
C THR A 41 -16.18 6.10 4.51
N GLU A 42 -17.49 5.98 4.27
CA GLU A 42 -18.53 6.42 5.22
C GLU A 42 -18.42 5.77 6.60
N THR A 43 -17.89 4.54 6.65
CA THR A 43 -17.62 3.80 7.89
C THR A 43 -16.30 4.19 8.56
N GLY A 44 -15.61 5.22 8.05
CA GLY A 44 -14.34 5.71 8.59
C GLY A 44 -13.10 4.87 8.21
N ARG A 45 -13.19 3.95 7.24
CA ARG A 45 -12.04 3.15 6.83
C ARG A 45 -11.13 3.91 5.87
N VAL A 46 -9.83 3.89 6.11
CA VAL A 46 -8.83 4.60 5.32
C VAL A 46 -8.19 3.65 4.31
N TYR A 47 -8.19 4.00 3.04
CA TYR A 47 -7.66 3.11 1.99
C TYR A 47 -6.80 3.85 0.96
N ILE A 48 -5.89 3.10 0.34
CA ILE A 48 -5.08 3.50 -0.80
C ILE A 48 -5.57 2.74 -2.03
N TYR A 49 -5.97 3.47 -3.08
CA TYR A 49 -6.48 2.88 -4.31
C TYR A 49 -5.57 3.18 -5.50
N CYS A 50 -4.93 2.13 -6.01
CA CYS A 50 -3.97 2.14 -7.12
C CYS A 50 -4.36 1.14 -8.23
N ALA A 51 -5.60 0.65 -8.25
CA ALA A 51 -6.01 -0.42 -9.16
C ALA A 51 -6.09 0.05 -10.62
N ARG A 52 -5.71 -0.83 -11.56
CA ARG A 52 -5.80 -0.60 -13.01
C ARG A 52 -5.08 0.66 -13.49
N LYS A 53 -3.89 0.92 -12.96
CA LYS A 53 -3.05 2.09 -13.27
C LYS A 53 -1.82 1.77 -14.10
N GLN A 54 -1.74 0.53 -14.62
CA GLN A 54 -0.62 0.02 -15.41
C GLN A 54 0.71 0.15 -14.67
N LEU A 55 0.68 0.03 -13.33
CA LEU A 55 1.90 0.05 -12.52
C LEU A 55 2.71 -1.20 -12.85
N THR A 56 4.02 -1.03 -13.06
CA THR A 56 4.94 -2.14 -13.32
C THR A 56 5.73 -2.54 -12.08
N VAL A 57 5.70 -1.69 -11.05
CA VAL A 57 6.35 -1.89 -9.75
C VAL A 57 5.40 -1.46 -8.63
N VAL A 58 5.57 -2.04 -7.44
CA VAL A 58 4.94 -1.51 -6.22
C VAL A 58 5.49 -0.08 -5.99
N PRO A 59 4.62 0.94 -5.83
CA PRO A 59 5.10 2.29 -5.61
C PRO A 59 5.81 2.40 -4.26
N HIS A 60 6.77 3.33 -4.17
CA HIS A 60 7.32 3.70 -2.88
C HIS A 60 6.24 4.37 -2.01
N PHE A 61 6.28 4.13 -0.71
CA PHE A 61 5.38 4.76 0.25
C PHE A 61 6.19 5.56 1.27
N ASP A 62 5.72 6.78 1.52
CA ASP A 62 6.31 7.62 2.56
C ASP A 62 5.90 7.09 3.95
N ASN A 63 6.74 7.32 4.97
CA ASN A 63 6.42 6.88 6.33
C ASN A 63 5.11 7.50 6.83
N SER A 64 4.16 6.64 7.20
CA SER A 64 2.88 7.06 7.76
C SER A 64 2.66 6.51 9.18
N ASN A 65 2.10 7.37 10.04
CA ASN A 65 1.59 6.93 11.33
C ASN A 65 0.18 6.36 11.25
N ILE A 66 -0.51 6.53 10.11
CA ILE A 66 -1.86 6.05 9.87
C ILE A 66 -1.82 4.55 9.59
N ILE A 67 -2.74 3.82 10.20
CA ILE A 67 -3.01 2.42 9.85
C ILE A 67 -4.06 2.43 8.74
N PHE A 68 -3.67 1.98 7.56
CA PHE A 68 -4.57 1.83 6.43
C PHE A 68 -5.33 0.52 6.55
N ASP A 69 -6.63 0.57 6.32
CA ASP A 69 -7.47 -0.62 6.28
C ASP A 69 -7.19 -1.42 5.02
N GLU A 70 -6.92 -0.75 3.89
CA GLU A 70 -6.82 -1.42 2.60
C GLU A 70 -5.88 -0.71 1.60
N LEU A 71 -5.10 -1.51 0.87
CA LEU A 71 -4.30 -1.10 -0.27
C LEU A 71 -4.71 -1.96 -1.47
N VAL A 72 -5.21 -1.31 -2.52
CA VAL A 72 -5.64 -1.98 -3.75
C VAL A 72 -4.66 -1.73 -4.87
N LEU A 73 -3.86 -2.74 -5.21
CA LEU A 73 -2.91 -2.77 -6.33
C LEU A 73 -3.37 -3.69 -7.47
N SER A 74 -4.62 -4.13 -7.44
CA SER A 74 -5.18 -5.11 -8.38
C SER A 74 -5.25 -4.61 -9.82
N GLY A 75 -5.07 -5.52 -10.78
CA GLY A 75 -5.18 -5.23 -12.21
C GLY A 75 -4.06 -4.33 -12.74
N ASN A 76 -2.86 -4.43 -12.18
CA ASN A 76 -1.66 -3.75 -12.67
C ASN A 76 -0.78 -4.71 -13.48
N ARG A 77 0.46 -4.32 -13.78
CA ARG A 77 1.46 -5.09 -14.54
C ARG A 77 2.69 -5.40 -13.68
N ILE A 78 2.50 -5.55 -12.38
CA ILE A 78 3.60 -5.77 -11.44
C ILE A 78 4.02 -7.24 -11.52
N SER A 79 5.28 -7.49 -11.90
CA SER A 79 5.84 -8.84 -12.03
C SER A 79 6.75 -9.25 -10.88
N ILE A 80 7.29 -8.29 -10.13
CA ILE A 80 8.20 -8.53 -9.01
C ILE A 80 7.72 -7.74 -7.80
N VAL A 81 7.63 -8.39 -6.64
CA VAL A 81 7.54 -7.70 -5.34
C VAL A 81 8.93 -7.74 -4.72
N HIS A 82 9.58 -6.58 -4.67
CA HIS A 82 10.91 -6.45 -4.11
C HIS A 82 10.90 -6.56 -2.58
N LYS A 83 12.05 -6.88 -2.02
CA LYS A 83 12.32 -6.79 -0.59
C LYS A 83 11.90 -5.40 -0.06
N ASN A 84 11.23 -5.37 1.10
CA ASN A 84 10.75 -4.14 1.74
C ASN A 84 9.81 -3.28 0.85
N ALA A 85 9.10 -3.88 -0.12
CA ALA A 85 8.24 -3.16 -1.06
C ALA A 85 7.14 -2.30 -0.41
N PHE A 86 6.77 -2.61 0.84
CA PHE A 86 5.71 -1.92 1.58
C PHE A 86 6.25 -1.14 2.79
N SER A 87 7.55 -0.83 2.79
CA SER A 87 8.16 0.00 3.84
C SER A 87 7.42 1.33 4.01
N GLY A 88 7.30 1.78 5.27
CA GLY A 88 6.60 3.02 5.62
C GLY A 88 5.07 2.89 5.79
N LEU A 89 4.48 1.75 5.44
CA LEU A 89 3.05 1.48 5.61
C LEU A 89 2.74 0.64 6.85
N LYS A 90 1.59 0.94 7.47
CA LYS A 90 0.88 0.06 8.40
C LYS A 90 -0.43 -0.31 7.73
N LEU A 91 -0.62 -1.58 7.38
CA LEU A 91 -1.71 -1.99 6.49
C LEU A 91 -2.40 -3.26 6.99
N ARG A 92 -3.74 -3.29 6.98
CA ARG A 92 -4.53 -4.47 7.41
C ARG A 92 -4.89 -5.42 6.26
N LYS A 93 -5.20 -4.89 5.08
CA LYS A 93 -5.57 -5.68 3.90
C LYS A 93 -4.81 -5.26 2.66
N LEU A 94 -4.21 -6.23 1.97
CA LEU A 94 -3.55 -6.02 0.67
C LEU A 94 -4.27 -6.79 -0.43
N GLU A 95 -4.77 -6.07 -1.42
CA GLU A 95 -5.29 -6.65 -2.67
C GLU A 95 -4.28 -6.50 -3.81
N PHE A 96 -3.79 -7.63 -4.29
CA PHE A 96 -2.74 -7.70 -5.32
C PHE A 96 -3.15 -8.55 -6.54
N GLN A 97 -4.41 -9.00 -6.61
CA GLN A 97 -4.88 -9.89 -7.67
C GLN A 97 -4.75 -9.30 -9.08
N SER A 98 -4.73 -10.17 -10.08
CA SER A 98 -4.64 -9.77 -11.50
C SER A 98 -3.39 -8.93 -11.82
N ASN A 99 -2.24 -9.33 -11.28
CA ASN A 99 -0.91 -8.89 -11.69
C ASN A 99 -0.15 -10.09 -12.27
N PRO A 100 0.73 -9.90 -13.27
CA PRO A 100 1.56 -10.97 -13.84
C PRO A 100 2.73 -11.31 -12.93
N LEU A 101 2.43 -11.64 -11.66
CA LEU A 101 3.44 -11.83 -10.62
C LEU A 101 4.28 -13.08 -10.91
N ASN A 102 5.59 -12.87 -11.00
CA ASN A 102 6.58 -13.90 -11.30
C ASN A 102 7.49 -14.20 -10.11
N LEU A 103 7.85 -13.15 -9.35
CA LEU A 103 8.78 -13.23 -8.24
C LEU A 103 8.30 -12.41 -7.04
N ILE A 104 8.42 -13.01 -5.85
CA ILE A 104 8.32 -12.32 -4.57
C ILE A 104 9.67 -12.53 -3.90
N GLU A 105 10.42 -11.45 -3.72
CA GLU A 105 11.73 -11.53 -3.04
C GLU A 105 11.58 -11.84 -1.55
N ILE A 106 12.65 -12.34 -0.94
CA ILE A 106 12.69 -12.56 0.51
C ILE A 106 12.53 -11.24 1.27
N ASN A 107 11.71 -11.24 2.32
CA ASN A 107 11.34 -10.06 3.10
C ASN A 107 10.54 -9.00 2.32
N ALA A 108 9.80 -9.40 1.28
CA ALA A 108 8.93 -8.51 0.53
C ALA A 108 7.82 -7.88 1.40
N PHE A 109 7.29 -8.63 2.36
CA PHE A 109 6.16 -8.25 3.23
C PHE A 109 6.57 -8.01 4.68
N ILE A 110 7.86 -8.12 5.03
CA ILE A 110 8.35 -8.05 6.43
C ILE A 110 7.91 -6.78 7.17
N ASP A 111 7.81 -5.64 6.47
CA ASP A 111 7.41 -4.36 7.05
C ASP A 111 5.93 -4.33 7.44
N LEU A 112 5.13 -5.26 6.90
CA LEU A 112 3.71 -5.42 7.21
C LEU A 112 3.43 -6.45 8.31
N SER A 113 4.46 -7.13 8.81
CA SER A 113 4.37 -8.26 9.77
C SER A 113 3.47 -8.02 10.98
N ASN A 114 3.46 -6.80 11.51
CA ASN A 114 2.70 -6.41 12.70
C ASN A 114 1.23 -6.04 12.43
N TYR A 115 0.85 -5.83 11.16
CA TYR A 115 -0.42 -5.17 10.83
C TYR A 115 -1.27 -5.95 9.84
N LEU A 116 -0.66 -6.71 8.93
CA LEU A 116 -1.40 -7.35 7.84
C LEU A 116 -2.19 -8.55 8.34
N GLU A 117 -3.50 -8.50 8.10
CA GLU A 117 -4.45 -9.54 8.49
C GLU A 117 -4.98 -10.29 7.27
N GLU A 118 -5.01 -9.64 6.11
CA GLU A 118 -5.56 -10.19 4.88
C GLU A 118 -4.67 -9.92 3.68
N LEU A 119 -4.32 -10.99 2.96
CA LEU A 119 -3.57 -10.91 1.72
C LEU A 119 -4.35 -11.63 0.62
N ILE A 120 -4.67 -10.89 -0.45
CA ILE A 120 -5.34 -11.41 -1.63
C ILE A 120 -4.36 -11.35 -2.79
N LEU A 121 -3.96 -12.51 -3.31
CA LEU A 121 -3.05 -12.60 -4.45
C LEU A 121 -3.58 -13.59 -5.48
N SER A 122 -3.31 -13.31 -6.74
CA SER A 122 -3.51 -14.27 -7.81
C SER A 122 -2.21 -15.03 -8.01
N THR A 123 -2.29 -16.35 -7.95
CA THR A 123 -1.16 -17.20 -8.35
C THR A 123 -1.46 -17.75 -9.73
N THR A 124 -0.51 -17.62 -10.65
CA THR A 124 -0.54 -18.39 -11.89
C THR A 124 0.24 -19.67 -11.62
N ILE A 125 -0.42 -20.63 -10.99
CA ILE A 125 0.13 -21.96 -10.68
C ILE A 125 0.48 -22.75 -11.97
N LEU A 126 0.12 -22.21 -13.14
CA LEU A 126 0.06 -22.91 -14.43
C LEU A 126 0.97 -22.30 -15.52
N SER A 127 1.70 -21.22 -15.25
CA SER A 127 2.72 -20.78 -16.21
C SER A 127 4.02 -21.50 -15.86
N SER A 128 4.49 -22.40 -16.71
CA SER A 128 5.78 -23.10 -16.58
C SER A 128 7.02 -22.19 -16.42
N SER A 129 6.83 -20.87 -16.45
CA SER A 129 7.82 -19.82 -16.20
C SER A 129 7.72 -19.14 -14.83
N SER A 130 6.69 -19.40 -14.00
CA SER A 130 6.55 -18.72 -12.71
C SER A 130 7.36 -19.42 -11.60
N GLU A 131 8.27 -18.70 -10.96
CA GLU A 131 9.12 -19.20 -9.86
C GLU A 131 8.39 -19.22 -8.50
N LEU A 132 7.07 -18.95 -8.47
CA LEU A 132 6.27 -18.95 -7.26
C LEU A 132 6.02 -20.40 -6.82
N THR A 133 6.95 -20.91 -6.02
CA THR A 133 6.96 -22.29 -5.51
C THR A 133 6.30 -22.39 -4.14
N THR A 134 6.17 -23.62 -3.62
CA THR A 134 5.81 -23.87 -2.22
C THR A 134 6.71 -23.10 -1.24
N ASN A 135 7.97 -22.85 -1.59
CA ASN A 135 8.88 -22.07 -0.76
C ASN A 135 8.44 -20.61 -0.63
N THR A 136 7.88 -20.02 -1.69
CA THR A 136 7.32 -18.67 -1.62
C THR A 136 6.14 -18.61 -0.66
N PHE A 137 5.30 -19.63 -0.62
CA PHE A 137 4.19 -19.70 0.33
C PHE A 137 4.68 -19.78 1.78
N LEU A 138 5.66 -20.65 2.06
CA LEU A 138 6.28 -20.75 3.38
C LEU A 138 6.93 -19.43 3.81
N GLN A 139 7.57 -18.75 2.87
CA GLN A 139 8.16 -17.43 3.11
C GLN A 139 7.08 -16.40 3.51
N ILE A 140 5.99 -16.29 2.75
CA ILE A 140 4.88 -15.38 3.06
C ILE A 140 4.33 -15.63 4.47
N LEU A 141 4.12 -16.89 4.82
CA LEU A 141 3.64 -17.26 6.15
C LEU A 141 4.65 -16.90 7.25
N SER A 142 5.95 -17.03 6.99
CA SER A 142 6.99 -16.68 7.95
C SER A 142 7.11 -15.16 8.17
N GLU A 143 6.87 -14.36 7.13
CA GLU A 143 6.94 -12.89 7.21
C GLU A 143 5.70 -12.26 7.84
N LEU A 144 4.56 -12.97 7.83
CA LEU A 144 3.25 -12.43 8.20
C LEU A 144 2.60 -13.26 9.32
N PRO A 145 3.12 -13.21 10.56
CA PRO A 145 2.64 -14.04 11.66
C PRO A 145 1.19 -13.70 12.11
N ASN A 146 0.71 -12.50 11.78
CA ASN A 146 -0.65 -12.05 12.12
C ASN A 146 -1.68 -12.28 11.00
N LEU A 147 -1.28 -12.93 9.91
CA LEU A 147 -2.15 -13.16 8.76
C LEU A 147 -3.30 -14.09 9.14
N LYS A 148 -4.53 -13.61 8.98
CA LYS A 148 -5.76 -14.36 9.27
C LYS A 148 -6.34 -15.00 8.03
N ARG A 149 -6.16 -14.35 6.88
CA ARG A 149 -6.71 -14.80 5.59
C ARG A 149 -5.70 -14.62 4.48
N LEU A 150 -5.44 -15.72 3.77
CA LEU A 150 -4.68 -15.75 2.54
C LEU A 150 -5.57 -16.28 1.43
N PHE A 151 -5.91 -15.43 0.48
CA PHE A 151 -6.71 -15.80 -0.67
C PHE A 151 -5.80 -15.98 -1.89
N LEU A 152 -5.69 -17.21 -2.36
CA LEU A 152 -5.01 -17.58 -3.59
C LEU A 152 -6.06 -17.78 -4.68
N ARG A 153 -6.17 -16.85 -5.64
CA ARG A 153 -7.01 -17.09 -6.83
C ARG A 153 -6.15 -17.69 -7.95
N SER A 154 -6.45 -18.92 -8.34
CA SER A 154 -6.03 -19.47 -9.63
C SER A 154 -6.92 -18.88 -10.73
N PHE A 155 -6.32 -18.51 -11.86
CA PHE A 155 -7.08 -18.32 -13.10
C PHE A 155 -6.76 -19.54 -13.97
N ASP A 156 -7.75 -20.39 -14.17
CA ASP A 156 -7.70 -21.51 -15.10
C ASP A 156 -7.80 -21.01 -16.56
#